data_AF-A0A7V9QM42-F1
#
_entry.id   AF-A0A7V9QM42-F1
#
_cell.length_a   1.000
_cell.length_b   1.000
_cell.length_c   1.000
_cell.angle_alpha   90.00
_cell.angle_beta   90.00
_cell.angle_gamma   90.00
#
_symmetry.space_group_name_H-M   'P 1'
#
loop_
_entity.id
_entity.type
_entity.pdbx_description
1 polymer ?
#
loop_
_entity_poly.entity_id
_entity_poly.type
_entity_poly.pdbx_seq_one_letter_code
_entity_poly.pdbx_strand_id
1 'polypeptide(L)'
;MMQDNLDPREYRNPSAPKGDAPVRPITDREVPLTGQQTPTAIHSWLDGELSESAVRQSDASRDVDFWLRLDREVQVRRQMTTPAHLYERIMEALPTAAPAVAEPWYNRSFTLTPAVAIAAAAGALAIGVAVGATVLHAR
;
A
#
# COMPACT_ATOMS: atom_id res chain seq x y z
N MET A 1 -33.18 0.39 -15.27
CA MET A 1 -31.90 -0.33 -15.31
C MET A 1 -30.91 0.49 -14.49
N MET A 2 -30.59 0.05 -13.28
CA MET A 2 -29.61 0.68 -12.40
C MET A 2 -28.27 -0.03 -12.63
N GLN A 3 -27.29 0.67 -13.18
CA GLN A 3 -25.90 0.23 -13.20
C GLN A 3 -25.19 1.01 -12.11
N ASP A 4 -24.95 0.31 -11.00
CA ASP A 4 -24.23 0.85 -9.85
C ASP A 4 -22.78 1.14 -10.23
N ASN A 5 -22.39 2.36 -9.87
CA ASN A 5 -21.14 3.01 -10.14
C ASN A 5 -20.03 2.36 -9.28
N LEU A 6 -19.36 1.34 -9.82
CA LEU A 6 -18.18 0.71 -9.24
C LEU A 6 -16.91 1.36 -9.81
N ASP A 7 -16.64 2.62 -9.45
CA ASP A 7 -15.35 3.25 -9.72
C ASP A 7 -14.43 3.09 -8.49
N PRO A 8 -13.34 2.29 -8.57
CA PRO A 8 -12.42 2.09 -7.44
C PRO A 8 -11.52 3.30 -7.15
N ARG A 9 -11.78 4.47 -7.75
CA ARG A 9 -10.88 5.63 -7.74
C ARG A 9 -11.15 6.69 -6.68
N GLU A 10 -12.17 6.55 -5.83
CA GLU A 10 -12.57 7.61 -4.88
C GLU A 10 -12.05 7.50 -3.43
N TYR A 11 -11.04 6.67 -3.16
CA TYR A 11 -10.26 6.76 -1.90
C TYR A 11 -8.91 7.45 -2.12
N ARG A 12 -8.89 8.62 -2.76
CA ARG A 12 -7.72 9.52 -2.70
C ARG A 12 -7.84 10.38 -1.45
N ASN A 13 -7.28 9.90 -0.34
CA ASN A 13 -7.06 10.70 0.86
C ASN A 13 -5.93 11.72 0.55
N PRO A 14 -6.22 13.04 0.47
CA PRO A 14 -5.24 14.04 0.02
C PRO A 14 -4.14 14.36 1.06
N SER A 15 -4.17 13.72 2.23
CA SER A 15 -3.33 14.10 3.39
C SER A 15 -2.24 13.09 3.76
N ALA A 16 -1.97 12.07 2.94
CA ALA A 16 -0.87 11.15 3.23
C ALA A 16 0.48 11.81 2.85
N PRO A 17 1.39 12.07 3.81
CA PRO A 17 2.74 12.52 3.48
C PRO A 17 3.43 11.43 2.67
N LYS A 18 3.88 11.77 1.46
CA LYS A 18 4.68 10.93 0.59
C LYS A 18 6.11 10.87 1.14
N GLY A 19 6.29 10.12 2.21
CA GLY A 19 7.59 9.84 2.81
C GLY A 19 8.25 8.64 2.13
N ASP A 20 9.54 8.76 1.82
CA ASP A 20 10.44 7.69 1.39
C ASP A 20 10.57 6.62 2.47
N ALA A 21 9.53 5.80 2.65
CA ALA A 21 9.61 4.63 3.50
C ALA A 21 10.38 3.54 2.74
N PRO A 22 11.45 2.96 3.34
CA PRO A 22 12.17 1.85 2.72
C PRO A 22 11.19 0.71 2.43
N VAL A 23 11.26 0.15 1.23
CA VAL A 23 10.45 -1.01 0.83
C VAL A 23 10.82 -2.18 1.74
N ARG A 24 10.03 -2.38 2.80
CA ARG A 24 10.19 -3.52 3.71
C ARG A 24 9.88 -4.82 2.96
N PRO A 25 10.61 -5.92 3.23
CA PRO A 25 10.28 -7.25 2.70
C PRO A 25 8.80 -7.57 2.93
N ILE A 26 8.14 -8.15 1.93
CA ILE A 26 6.69 -8.46 1.93
C ILE A 26 6.28 -9.35 3.13
N THR A 27 7.25 -10.02 3.75
CA THR A 27 7.08 -10.95 4.87
C THR A 27 6.66 -10.32 6.19
N ASP A 28 6.73 -9.00 6.37
CA ASP A 28 6.48 -8.33 7.67
C ASP A 28 5.41 -7.22 7.58
N ARG A 29 4.32 -7.53 6.86
CA ARG A 29 3.12 -6.67 6.75
C ARG A 29 2.06 -7.11 7.74
N GLU A 30 2.40 -7.16 9.02
CA GLU A 30 1.40 -7.26 10.08
C GLU A 30 0.41 -6.10 9.89
N VAL A 31 -0.82 -6.42 9.51
CA VAL A 31 -1.87 -5.41 9.32
C VAL A 31 -2.21 -4.88 10.72
N PRO A 32 -2.08 -3.57 11.00
CA PRO A 32 -2.50 -3.03 12.28
C PRO A 32 -3.98 -3.34 12.48
N LEU A 33 -4.29 -4.27 13.39
CA LEU A 33 -5.65 -4.57 13.76
C LEU A 33 -6.18 -3.34 14.51
N THR A 34 -6.99 -2.53 13.84
CA THR A 34 -7.62 -1.35 14.42
C THR A 34 -8.67 -1.79 15.44
N GLY A 35 -8.28 -2.20 16.64
CA GLY A 35 -9.09 -2.31 17.87
C GLY A 35 -10.41 -3.10 17.84
N GLN A 36 -10.86 -3.60 16.69
CA GLN A 36 -12.09 -4.37 16.55
C GLN A 36 -11.79 -5.79 16.99
N GLN A 37 -11.95 -6.02 18.28
CA GLN A 37 -11.96 -7.37 18.84
C GLN A 37 -13.28 -8.02 18.45
N THR A 38 -13.20 -9.12 17.70
CA THR A 38 -14.36 -9.96 17.43
C THR A 38 -14.88 -10.51 18.78
N PRO A 39 -16.19 -10.48 19.05
CA PRO A 39 -16.72 -10.95 20.32
C PRO A 39 -16.37 -12.43 20.58
N THR A 40 -16.00 -12.79 21.81
CA THR A 40 -15.68 -14.18 22.19
C THR A 40 -16.82 -15.17 21.90
N ALA A 41 -18.07 -14.70 21.96
CA ALA A 41 -19.25 -15.48 21.60
C ALA A 41 -19.23 -15.91 20.12
N ILE A 42 -18.71 -15.07 19.23
CA ILE A 42 -18.58 -15.41 17.80
C ILE A 42 -17.50 -16.47 17.59
N HIS A 43 -16.36 -16.35 18.28
CA HIS A 43 -15.31 -17.37 18.20
C HIS A 43 -15.84 -18.74 18.63
N SER A 44 -16.45 -18.82 19.82
CA SER A 44 -17.04 -20.07 20.31
C SER A 44 -18.17 -20.62 19.44
N TRP A 45 -18.94 -19.77 18.75
CA TRP A 45 -19.92 -20.22 17.76
C TRP A 45 -19.27 -20.77 16.49
N LEU A 46 -18.25 -20.10 15.97
CA LEU A 46 -17.50 -20.56 14.80
C LEU A 46 -16.76 -21.88 15.07
N ASP A 47 -16.32 -22.08 16.31
CA ASP A 47 -15.70 -23.33 16.79
C ASP A 47 -16.73 -24.44 17.06
N GLY A 48 -18.03 -24.11 17.09
CA GLY A 48 -19.12 -25.06 17.34
C GLY A 48 -19.45 -25.32 18.82
N GLU A 49 -18.78 -24.63 19.75
CA GLU A 49 -18.98 -24.73 21.20
C GLU A 49 -20.26 -24.03 21.67
N LEU A 50 -20.76 -23.05 20.91
CA LEU A 50 -22.04 -22.39 21.14
C LEU A 50 -23.02 -22.62 19.99
N SER A 51 -24.31 -22.72 20.33
CA SER A 51 -25.37 -22.71 19.31
C SER A 51 -25.59 -21.30 18.75
N GLU A 52 -26.03 -21.22 17.49
CA GLU A 52 -26.39 -19.94 16.86
C GLU A 52 -27.45 -19.18 17.68
N SER A 53 -28.41 -19.89 18.26
CA SER A 53 -29.46 -19.29 19.09
C SER A 53 -28.92 -18.63 20.37
N ALA A 54 -27.84 -19.17 20.95
CA ALA A 54 -27.20 -18.59 22.13
C ALA A 54 -26.42 -17.32 21.78
N VAL A 55 -25.80 -17.28 20.60
CA VAL A 55 -24.99 -16.13 20.15
C VAL A 55 -25.88 -15.00 19.64
N ARG A 56 -27.03 -15.32 19.04
CA ARG A 56 -28.04 -14.33 18.65
C ARG A 56 -28.72 -13.65 19.84
N GLN A 57 -28.77 -14.30 21.00
CA GLN A 57 -29.25 -13.68 22.25
C GLN A 57 -28.22 -12.72 22.84
N SER A 58 -26.96 -12.79 22.41
CA SER A 58 -25.93 -11.80 22.75
C SER A 58 -25.94 -10.62 21.78
N ASP A 59 -25.17 -9.57 22.08
CA ASP A 59 -25.01 -8.39 21.21
C ASP A 59 -24.26 -8.69 19.88
N ALA A 60 -23.88 -9.94 19.65
CA ALA A 60 -23.13 -10.38 18.46
C ALA A 60 -24.02 -10.83 17.28
N SER A 61 -25.33 -10.56 17.32
CA SER A 61 -26.27 -10.96 16.25
C SER A 61 -25.88 -10.48 14.85
N ARG A 62 -25.33 -9.27 14.74
CA ARG A 62 -24.87 -8.70 13.46
C ARG A 62 -23.67 -9.46 12.88
N ASP A 63 -22.78 -9.94 13.74
CA ASP A 63 -21.60 -10.68 13.32
C ASP A 63 -21.99 -12.08 12.83
N VAL A 64 -22.99 -12.72 13.46
CA VAL A 64 -23.58 -13.97 12.97
C VAL A 64 -24.09 -13.82 11.53
N ASP A 65 -24.87 -12.77 11.27
CA ASP A 65 -25.41 -12.51 9.93
C ASP A 65 -24.32 -12.20 8.90
N PHE A 66 -23.24 -11.54 9.32
CA PHE A 66 -22.07 -11.31 8.49
C PHE A 66 -21.41 -12.64 8.08
N TRP A 67 -21.14 -13.53 9.04
CA TRP A 67 -20.50 -14.82 8.77
C TRP A 67 -21.37 -15.74 7.89
N LEU A 68 -22.69 -15.76 8.10
CA LEU A 68 -23.61 -16.53 7.25
C LEU A 68 -23.65 -16.00 5.81
N ARG A 69 -23.59 -14.67 5.64
CA ARG A 69 -23.51 -14.06 4.31
C ARG A 69 -22.19 -14.40 3.63
N LEU A 70 -21.08 -14.35 4.37
CA LEU A 70 -19.75 -14.69 3.88
C LEU A 70 -19.70 -16.14 3.40
N ASP A 71 -20.21 -17.09 4.19
CA ASP A 71 -20.26 -18.50 3.77
C ASP A 71 -21.03 -18.66 2.45
N ARG A 72 -22.21 -18.06 2.34
CA ARG A 72 -23.00 -18.08 1.09
C ARG A 72 -22.20 -17.56 -0.10
N GLU A 73 -21.51 -16.43 0.06
CA GLU A 73 -20.69 -15.85 -1.00
C GLU A 73 -19.50 -16.75 -1.37
N VAL A 74 -18.85 -17.34 -0.37
CA VAL A 74 -17.75 -18.30 -0.57
C VAL A 74 -18.24 -19.52 -1.33
N GLN A 75 -19.42 -20.07 -1.02
CA GLN A 75 -19.98 -21.21 -1.76
C GLN A 75 -20.22 -20.87 -3.23
N VAL A 76 -20.77 -19.69 -3.52
CA VAL A 76 -20.95 -19.22 -4.91
C VAL A 76 -19.59 -19.10 -5.61
N ARG A 77 -18.61 -18.48 -4.97
CA ARG A 77 -17.27 -18.29 -5.52
C ARG A 77 -16.52 -19.61 -5.75
N ARG A 78 -16.72 -20.61 -4.88
CA ARG A 78 -16.14 -21.96 -5.05
C ARG A 78 -16.65 -22.67 -6.30
N GLN A 79 -17.89 -22.37 -6.71
CA GLN A 79 -18.50 -22.96 -7.91
C GLN A 79 -18.16 -22.17 -9.18
N MET A 80 -17.75 -20.91 -9.05
CA MET A 80 -17.33 -20.10 -10.19
C MET A 80 -16.02 -20.63 -10.77
N THR A 81 -16.06 -21.00 -12.05
CA THR A 81 -14.87 -21.37 -12.82
C THR A 81 -14.41 -20.16 -13.62
N THR A 82 -13.09 -19.91 -13.63
CA THR A 82 -12.50 -18.85 -14.45
C THR A 82 -12.74 -19.14 -15.94
N PRO A 83 -13.30 -18.20 -16.72
CA PRO A 83 -13.47 -18.37 -18.17
C PRO A 83 -12.13 -18.62 -18.87
N ALA A 84 -12.09 -19.56 -19.83
CA ALA A 84 -10.86 -20.02 -20.47
C ALA A 84 -10.02 -18.90 -21.12
N HIS A 85 -10.67 -17.92 -21.77
CA HIS A 85 -10.02 -16.82 -22.48
C HIS A 85 -9.51 -15.70 -21.55
N LEU A 86 -9.83 -15.75 -20.25
CA LEU A 86 -9.48 -14.69 -19.30
C LEU A 86 -7.97 -14.64 -19.08
N TYR A 87 -7.30 -15.80 -19.07
CA TYR A 87 -5.85 -15.88 -18.98
C TYR A 87 -5.15 -15.14 -20.13
N GLU A 88 -5.55 -15.41 -21.38
CA GLU A 88 -4.98 -14.76 -22.57
C GLU A 88 -5.18 -13.24 -22.51
N ARG A 89 -6.38 -12.80 -22.13
CA ARG A 89 -6.73 -11.38 -21.99
C ARG A 89 -5.93 -10.67 -20.90
N ILE A 90 -5.63 -11.36 -19.79
CA ILE A 90 -4.73 -10.83 -18.75
C ILE A 90 -3.33 -10.65 -19.33
N MET A 91 -2.81 -11.67 -20.01
CA MET A 91 -1.44 -11.63 -20.56
C MET A 91 -1.28 -10.54 -21.62
N GLU A 92 -2.28 -10.31 -22.46
CA GLU A 92 -2.31 -9.20 -23.41
C GLU A 92 -2.33 -7.83 -22.71
N ALA A 93 -3.01 -7.72 -21.56
CA ALA A 93 -3.12 -6.48 -20.81
C ALA A 93 -1.88 -6.15 -19.96
N LEU A 94 -0.93 -7.09 -19.80
CA LEU A 94 0.30 -6.82 -19.07
C LEU A 94 1.18 -5.83 -19.85
N PRO A 95 1.69 -4.76 -19.22
CA PRO A 95 2.63 -3.86 -19.87
C PRO A 95 3.91 -4.63 -20.21
N THR A 96 4.31 -4.60 -21.49
CA THR A 96 5.53 -5.27 -21.99
C THR A 96 6.80 -4.64 -21.43
N ALA A 97 6.73 -3.40 -20.92
CA ALA A 97 7.84 -2.75 -20.25
C ALA A 97 7.95 -3.27 -18.81
N ALA A 98 9.12 -3.83 -18.46
CA ALA A 98 9.45 -4.12 -17.08
C ALA A 98 9.27 -2.84 -16.23
N PRO A 99 8.74 -2.94 -14.99
CA PRO A 99 8.65 -1.80 -14.11
C PRO A 99 10.05 -1.19 -13.99
N ALA A 100 10.18 0.10 -14.33
CA ALA A 100 11.44 0.80 -14.20
C ALA A 100 11.88 0.68 -12.74
N VAL A 101 12.87 -0.17 -12.48
CA VAL A 101 13.51 -0.26 -11.18
C VAL A 101 14.06 1.13 -10.93
N ALA A 102 13.53 1.82 -9.91
CA ALA A 102 14.00 3.15 -9.56
C ALA A 102 15.50 3.06 -9.27
N GLU A 103 16.33 3.58 -10.17
CA GLU A 103 17.77 3.55 -9.98
C GLU A 103 18.13 4.35 -8.73
N PRO A 104 19.04 3.83 -7.88
CA PRO A 104 19.49 4.56 -6.71
C PRO A 104 20.19 5.85 -7.15
N TRP A 105 20.10 6.89 -6.33
CA TRP A 105 20.56 8.25 -6.68
C TRP A 105 22.05 8.32 -7.06
N TYR A 106 22.87 7.37 -6.60
CA TYR A 106 24.30 7.28 -6.91
C TYR A 106 24.62 6.64 -8.27
N ASN A 107 23.67 5.94 -8.91
CA ASN A 107 23.81 5.37 -10.24
C ASN A 107 23.26 6.26 -11.36
N ARG A 108 22.69 7.43 -11.00
CA ARG A 108 22.15 8.36 -11.99
C ARG A 108 23.29 8.93 -12.83
N SER A 109 23.25 8.69 -14.13
CA SER A 109 24.14 9.35 -15.08
C SER A 109 23.73 10.83 -15.19
N PHE A 110 24.58 11.71 -14.68
CA PHE A 110 24.38 13.15 -14.82
C PHE A 110 25.09 13.63 -16.09
N THR A 111 24.34 14.26 -16.99
CA THR A 111 24.94 15.01 -18.10
C THR A 111 25.48 16.33 -17.56
N LEU A 112 26.82 16.45 -17.53
CA LEU A 112 27.49 17.68 -17.16
C LEU A 112 27.26 18.74 -18.25
N THR A 113 26.29 19.63 -18.02
CA THR A 113 26.12 20.81 -18.86
C THR A 113 27.08 21.92 -18.42
N PRO A 114 27.53 22.80 -19.33
CA PRO A 114 28.43 23.91 -18.99
C PRO A 114 27.88 24.80 -17.86
N ALA A 115 26.56 25.00 -17.81
CA ALA A 115 25.90 25.76 -16.76
C ALA A 115 26.07 25.14 -15.37
N VAL A 116 25.94 23.81 -15.27
CA VAL A 116 26.14 23.08 -14.01
C VAL A 116 27.60 23.16 -13.55
N ALA A 117 28.56 23.09 -14.48
CA ALA A 117 29.98 23.23 -14.16
C ALA A 117 30.31 24.62 -13.57
N ILE A 118 29.78 25.70 -14.18
CA ILE A 118 29.99 27.06 -13.68
C ILE A 118 29.35 27.25 -12.30
N ALA A 119 28.12 26.74 -12.10
CA ALA A 119 27.43 26.85 -10.82
C ALA A 119 28.19 26.11 -9.70
N ALA A 120 28.71 24.91 -9.99
CA ALA A 120 29.52 24.15 -9.04
C ALA A 120 30.82 24.88 -8.68
N ALA A 121 31.51 25.46 -9.66
CA ALA A 121 32.74 26.22 -9.44
C ALA A 121 32.49 27.47 -8.57
N ALA A 122 31.43 28.23 -8.86
CA ALA A 122 31.06 29.40 -8.07
C ALA A 122 30.70 29.02 -6.62
N GLY A 123 29.97 27.91 -6.43
CA GLY A 123 29.64 27.38 -5.11
C GLY A 123 30.89 26.98 -4.30
N ALA A 124 31.83 26.26 -4.90
CA ALA A 124 33.07 25.86 -4.24
C ALA A 124 33.91 27.08 -3.82
N LEU A 125 33.95 28.12 -4.66
CA LEU A 125 34.69 29.35 -4.38
C LEU A 125 34.05 30.15 -3.24
N ALA A 126 32.71 30.25 -3.21
CA ALA A 126 31.99 30.89 -2.13
C ALA A 126 32.19 30.17 -0.78
N ILE A 127 32.18 28.83 -0.77
CA ILE A 127 32.45 28.03 0.43
C ILE A 127 33.89 28.25 0.91
N GLY A 128 34.87 28.25 0.00
CA GLY A 128 36.27 28.50 0.33
C GLY A 128 36.49 29.88 0.97
N VAL A 129 35.84 30.92 0.44
CA VAL A 129 35.89 32.28 1.00
C VAL A 129 35.23 32.34 2.37
N ALA A 130 34.07 31.71 2.56
CA ALA A 130 33.38 31.69 3.85
C ALA A 130 34.20 30.97 4.93
N VAL A 131 34.77 29.80 4.63
CA VAL A 131 35.64 29.07 5.56
C VAL A 131 36.89 29.88 5.89
N GLY A 132 37.55 30.46 4.88
CA GLY A 132 38.72 31.33 5.10
C GLY A 132 38.40 32.54 5.99
N ALA A 133 37.26 33.19 5.77
CA ALA A 133 36.81 34.33 6.57
C ALA A 133 36.51 33.95 8.03
N THR A 134 35.93 32.78 8.28
CA THR A 134 35.68 32.29 9.64
C THR A 134 36.96 31.92 10.38
N VAL A 135 37.95 31.33 9.70
CA VAL A 135 39.26 31.01 10.29
C VAL A 135 40.05 32.29 10.62
N LEU A 136 39.94 33.34 9.80
CA LEU A 136 40.61 34.62 10.06
C LEU A 136 39.98 35.42 11.21
N HIS A 137 38.67 35.29 11.43
CA HIS A 137 37.96 35.96 12.55
C HIS A 137 38.10 35.24 13.89
N ALA A 138 38.55 33.99 13.90
CA ALA A 138 38.73 33.18 15.11
C ALA A 138 40.15 33.29 15.70
N ARG A 139 40.99 34.21 15.20
CA ARG A 139 42.38 34.43 15.60
C ARG A 139 42.56 35.84 16.17
#